data_AF-A0A354YWW2-F1
#
_entry.id   AF-A0A354YWW2-F1
#
_cell.length_a   1.000
_cell.length_b   1.000
_cell.length_c   1.000
_cell.angle_alpha   90.00
_cell.angle_beta   90.00
_cell.angle_gamma   90.00
#
_symmetry.space_group_name_H-M   'P 1'
#
loop_
_entity.id
_entity.type
_entity.pdbx_description
1 polymer ?
#
loop_
_entity_poly.entity_id
_entity_poly.type
_entity_poly.pdbx_seq_one_letter_code
_entity_poly.pdbx_strand_id
1 'polypeptide(L)'
;MPKQTTNVLIVGVGGQGTLLTSRIIAQVAVQMGYDVEVSEIHGMAQRGGSVVSQVRYGEKVYSPIIKKSDADILLAFEKLEAARWLD
;
A
#
# COMPACT_ATOMS: atom_id res chain seq x y z
N MET A 1 -25.06 3.65 -2.67
CA MET A 1 -24.01 3.56 -1.62
C MET A 1 -22.76 4.16 -2.22
N PRO A 2 -22.05 5.11 -1.56
CA PRO A 2 -20.83 5.66 -2.12
C PRO A 2 -19.84 4.49 -2.33
N LYS A 3 -19.27 4.38 -3.53
CA LYS A 3 -18.30 3.32 -3.83
C LYS A 3 -17.10 3.49 -2.91
N GLN A 4 -16.91 2.52 -2.03
CA GLN A 4 -15.95 2.56 -0.94
C GLN A 4 -14.52 2.59 -1.50
N THR A 5 -13.70 3.53 -1.02
CA THR A 5 -12.25 3.53 -1.29
C THR A 5 -11.66 2.21 -0.83
N THR A 6 -10.91 1.53 -1.69
CA THR A 6 -10.16 0.32 -1.33
C THR A 6 -8.76 0.70 -0.89
N ASN A 7 -8.34 0.18 0.26
CA ASN A 7 -7.08 0.45 0.92
C ASN A 7 -6.19 -0.80 0.86
N VAL A 8 -5.07 -0.72 0.13
CA VAL A 8 -4.09 -1.80 0.00
C VAL A 8 -2.80 -1.39 0.72
N LEU A 9 -2.48 -2.11 1.79
CA LEU A 9 -1.24 -1.97 2.54
C LEU A 9 -0.24 -3.03 2.06
N ILE A 10 0.92 -2.59 1.59
CA ILE A 10 1.94 -3.43 0.96
C ILE A 10 3.19 -3.33 1.81
N VAL A 11 3.64 -4.44 2.36
CA VAL A 11 4.75 -4.48 3.33
C VAL A 11 5.80 -5.50 2.91
N GLY A 12 7.06 -5.19 3.19
CA GLY A 12 8.17 -6.08 2.87
C GLY A 12 9.50 -5.46 3.30
N VAL A 13 10.59 -6.08 2.86
CA VAL A 13 11.93 -5.54 3.08
C VAL A 13 12.56 -5.07 1.76
N GLY A 14 13.55 -4.18 1.86
CA GLY A 14 14.27 -3.65 0.71
C GLY A 14 14.78 -4.75 -0.24
N GLY A 15 14.48 -4.61 -1.53
CA GLY A 15 14.87 -5.55 -2.59
C GLY A 15 13.78 -6.54 -3.03
N GLN A 16 12.62 -6.58 -2.36
CA GLN A 16 11.53 -7.53 -2.70
C GLN A 16 10.53 -7.01 -3.75
N GLY A 17 10.60 -5.73 -4.13
CA GLY A 17 9.70 -5.14 -5.12
C GLY A 17 8.40 -4.54 -4.56
N THR A 18 8.34 -4.19 -3.27
CA THR A 18 7.19 -3.53 -2.62
C THR A 18 6.71 -2.29 -3.40
N LEU A 19 7.63 -1.42 -3.82
CA LEU A 19 7.31 -0.19 -4.57
C LEU A 19 6.95 -0.44 -6.03
N LEU A 20 7.53 -1.48 -6.64
CA LEU A 20 7.13 -1.85 -7.98
C LEU A 20 5.68 -2.34 -7.96
N THR A 21 5.34 -3.13 -6.95
CA THR A 21 3.98 -3.65 -6.75
C THR A 21 2.98 -2.53 -6.50
N SER A 22 3.29 -1.56 -5.64
CA SER A 22 2.41 -0.40 -5.38
C SER A 22 2.14 0.39 -6.66
N ARG A 23 3.18 0.67 -7.45
CA ARG A 23 3.08 1.41 -8.71
C ARG A 23 2.28 0.66 -9.76
N ILE A 24 2.45 -0.66 -9.88
CA ILE A 24 1.66 -1.48 -10.80
C ILE A 24 0.17 -1.44 -10.41
N ILE A 25 -0.15 -1.63 -9.13
CA ILE A 25 -1.54 -1.58 -8.64
C ILE A 25 -2.15 -0.20 -8.91
N ALA A 26 -1.43 0.87 -8.55
CA ALA A 26 -1.88 2.24 -8.77
C ALA A 26 -2.11 2.53 -10.26
N GLN A 27 -1.18 2.12 -11.13
CA GLN A 27 -1.30 2.32 -12.57
C GLN A 27 -2.53 1.59 -13.15
N VAL A 28 -2.76 0.34 -12.73
CA VAL A 28 -3.95 -0.42 -13.15
C VAL A 28 -5.22 0.28 -12.68
N ALA A 29 -5.27 0.73 -11.42
CA ALA A 29 -6.43 1.45 -10.88
C ALA A 29 -6.73 2.76 -11.63
N VAL A 30 -5.69 3.53 -11.98
CA VAL A 30 -5.83 4.73 -12.84
C VAL A 30 -6.38 4.35 -14.22
N GLN A 31 -5.87 3.28 -14.84
CA GLN A 31 -6.36 2.80 -16.15
C GLN A 31 -7.82 2.34 -16.11
N MET A 32 -8.30 1.91 -14.94
CA MET A 32 -9.71 1.58 -14.71
C MET A 32 -10.59 2.81 -14.43
N GLY A 33 -10.01 4.02 -14.41
CA GLY A 33 -10.72 5.28 -14.19
C GLY A 33 -10.94 5.67 -12.73
N TYR A 34 -10.20 5.08 -11.79
CA TYR A 34 -10.27 5.46 -10.38
C TYR A 34 -9.35 6.65 -10.05
N ASP A 35 -9.75 7.40 -9.03
CA ASP A 35 -8.88 8.33 -8.32
C ASP A 35 -7.95 7.51 -7.41
N VAL A 36 -6.65 7.81 -7.42
CA VAL A 36 -5.64 6.98 -6.76
C VAL A 36 -4.65 7.86 -6.00
N GLU A 37 -4.41 7.50 -4.75
CA GLU A 37 -3.39 8.12 -3.90
C GLU A 37 -2.42 7.05 -3.39
N VAL A 38 -1.13 7.38 -3.39
CA VAL A 38 -0.06 6.47 -2.97
C VAL A 38 0.79 7.16 -1.91
N SER A 39 1.08 6.45 -0.82
CA SER A 39 2.07 6.86 0.19
C SER A 39 3.13 5.79 0.35
N GLU A 40 4.40 6.19 0.33
CA GLU A 40 5.52 5.27 0.45
C GLU A 40 6.44 5.68 1.60
N ILE A 41 6.67 4.75 2.52
CA ILE A 41 7.52 4.93 3.69
C ILE A 41 8.63 3.88 3.61
N HIS A 42 9.87 4.37 3.60
CA HIS A 42 11.06 3.54 3.53
C HIS A 42 11.89 3.73 4.77
N GLY A 43 12.30 2.64 5.43
CA GLY A 43 13.33 2.72 6.45
C GLY A 43 14.65 3.23 5.85
N MET A 44 15.43 3.98 6.64
CA MET A 44 16.76 4.48 6.25
C MET A 44 17.82 3.38 6.10
N ALA A 45 17.46 2.10 6.30
CA ALA A 45 18.40 0.99 6.25
C ALA A 45 18.74 0.62 4.79
N GLN A 46 20.05 0.58 4.49
CA GLN A 46 20.56 0.31 3.13
C GLN A 46 20.24 -1.10 2.60
N ARG A 47 20.00 -2.09 3.47
CA ARG A 47 19.55 -3.45 3.11
C ARG A 47 18.68 -4.03 4.23
N GLY A 48 17.61 -4.74 3.87
CA GLY A 48 16.72 -5.38 4.84
C GLY A 48 15.86 -4.43 5.68
N GLY A 49 15.82 -3.13 5.34
CA GLY A 49 14.93 -2.18 5.98
C GLY A 49 13.47 -2.46 5.63
N SER A 50 12.58 -2.24 6.59
CA SER A 50 11.13 -2.28 6.37
C SER A 50 10.74 -1.25 5.31
N VAL A 51 9.94 -1.69 4.35
CA VAL A 51 9.36 -0.88 3.28
C VAL A 51 7.85 -1.06 3.36
N VAL A 52 7.16 0.05 3.42
CA VAL A 52 5.70 0.11 3.55
C VAL A 52 5.18 1.02 2.45
N SER A 53 4.28 0.51 1.63
CA SER A 53 3.59 1.29 0.61
C SER A 53 2.09 1.13 0.78
N GLN A 54 1.37 2.22 0.60
CA GLN A 54 -0.06 2.31 0.79
C GLN A 54 -0.66 2.78 -0.53
N VAL A 55 -1.57 2.01 -1.10
CA VAL A 55 -2.32 2.37 -2.30
C VAL A 55 -3.78 2.48 -1.95
N ARG A 56 -4.37 3.63 -2.19
CA ARG A 56 -5.79 3.90 -1.96
C ARG A 56 -6.43 4.29 -3.28
N TYR A 57 -7.52 3.61 -3.66
CA TYR A 57 -8.21 3.92 -4.91
C TYR A 57 -9.73 3.84 -4.78
N GLY A 58 -10.45 4.68 -5.52
CA GLY A 58 -11.91 4.73 -5.50
C GLY A 58 -12.47 5.81 -6.43
N GLU A 59 -13.74 6.19 -6.26
CA GLU A 59 -14.33 7.30 -7.03
C GLU A 59 -13.66 8.65 -6.72
N LYS A 60 -13.31 8.87 -5.46
CA LYS A 60 -12.55 10.03 -4.99
C LYS A 60 -11.75 9.65 -3.75
N VAL A 61 -10.47 10.03 -3.71
CA VAL A 61 -9.58 9.78 -2.58
C VAL A 61 -9.07 11.14 -2.06
N TYR A 62 -9.24 11.37 -0.76
CA TYR A 62 -8.91 12.66 -0.13
C TYR A 62 -7.61 12.65 0.66
N SER A 63 -7.03 11.47 0.88
CA SER A 63 -5.80 11.31 1.67
C SER A 63 -5.05 10.06 1.23
N PRO A 64 -3.71 10.10 1.16
CA PRO A 64 -2.90 8.94 0.80
C PRO A 64 -2.66 7.98 1.98
N ILE A 65 -3.07 8.33 3.20
CA ILE A 65 -2.79 7.56 4.41
C ILE A 65 -3.95 6.63 4.78
N ILE A 66 -3.65 5.35 4.91
CA ILE A 66 -4.51 4.31 5.51
C ILE A 66 -4.34 4.41 7.02
N LYS A 67 -5.45 4.53 7.75
CA LYS A 67 -5.41 4.54 9.21
C LYS A 67 -5.21 3.12 9.72
N LYS A 68 -4.77 3.00 10.97
CA LYS A 68 -4.69 1.71 11.66
C LYS A 68 -6.04 0.99 11.61
N SER A 69 -6.03 -0.32 11.38
CA SER A 69 -7.22 -1.18 11.23
C SER A 69 -8.16 -0.85 10.04
N ASP A 70 -7.80 0.08 9.14
CA ASP A 70 -8.62 0.46 7.97
C ASP A 70 -8.10 -0.16 6.64
N ALA A 71 -7.10 -1.05 6.70
CA ALA A 71 -6.61 -1.74 5.51
C ALA A 71 -7.59 -2.84 5.09
N ASP A 72 -8.08 -2.80 3.84
CA ASP A 72 -8.92 -3.87 3.28
C ASP A 72 -8.07 -5.07 2.87
N ILE A 73 -6.83 -4.80 2.42
CA ILE A 73 -5.89 -5.82 1.96
C ILE A 73 -4.51 -5.53 2.57
N LEU A 74 -3.95 -6.54 3.24
CA LEU A 74 -2.54 -6.58 3.64
C LEU A 74 -1.78 -7.53 2.70
N LEU A 75 -0.92 -6.98 1.84
CA LEU A 75 -0.03 -7.72 0.96
C LEU A 75 1.39 -7.68 1.54
N ALA A 76 1.85 -8.82 2.05
CA ALA A 76 3.17 -8.92 2.66
C ALA A 76 4.12 -9.82 1.85
N PHE A 77 5.33 -9.31 1.57
CA PHE A 77 6.41 -10.07 0.93
C PHE A 77 7.29 -10.83 1.94
N GLU A 78 7.07 -10.62 3.24
CA GLU A 78 7.83 -11.25 4.33
C GLU A 78 6.91 -11.43 5.55
N LYS A 79 7.07 -12.52 6.30
CA LYS A 79 6.15 -12.92 7.37
C LYS A 79 6.23 -12.03 8.61
N LEU A 80 7.42 -11.56 8.98
CA LEU A 80 7.59 -10.65 10.12
C LEU A 80 7.00 -9.27 9.80
N GLU A 81 7.16 -8.78 8.57
CA GLU A 81 6.45 -7.57 8.13
C GLU A 81 4.93 -7.80 8.15
N ALA A 82 4.42 -8.95 7.69
CA ALA A 82 2.99 -9.26 7.82
C ALA A 82 2.55 -9.15 9.29
N ALA A 83 3.24 -9.85 10.19
CA ALA A 83 2.92 -9.89 11.61
C ALA A 83 3.00 -8.51 12.29
N ARG A 84 3.90 -7.62 11.83
CA ARG A 84 4.04 -6.26 12.36
C ARG A 84 2.83 -5.38 12.06
N TRP A 85 2.09 -5.68 11.00
CA TRP A 85 1.00 -4.85 10.47
C TRP A 85 -0.38 -5.53 10.56
N LEU A 86 -0.53 -6.51 11.47
CA LEU A 86 -1.77 -7.28 11.65
C LEU A 86 -2.87 -6.57 12.48
N ASP A 87 -2.66 -5.32 12.90
CA ASP A 87 -3.45 -4.61 13.91
C ASP A 87 -4.38 -3.50 13.37
#